data_AF-A0A1U8P7N6-F1
#
_entry.id   AF-A0A1U8P7N6-F1
#
_cell.length_a   1.000
_cell.length_b   1.000
_cell.length_c   1.000
_cell.angle_alpha   90.00
_cell.angle_beta   90.00
_cell.angle_gamma   90.00
#
_symmetry.space_group_name_H-M   'P 1'
#
loop_
_entity.id
_entity.type
_entity.pdbx_description
1 polymer ?
#
loop_
_entity_poly.entity_id
_entity_poly.type
_entity_poly.pdbx_seq_one_letter_code
_entity_poly.pdbx_strand_id
1 'polypeptide(L)'
;MASSSSSSSTLMKYHVFLSFRGEDTRLNFTTHLLQALKDEGLDVFFDEEKLERGDQLSQALSRAIAVSNISIIVLSADYASSKSCLVELSDIMDRYSVGQHIVRPIFYHVNPSDVVKIDGSFKKSFDEHKTKRSVDEVKQWETAFAEVGKLQAWHIDGSRSDGPETQYIKDIVAYVMQKLMKHQVFLSLGEDTRLNFSNHLVNALEKVGINVFPDYETLKKGEKLPPTYSRAISASNLSILVLSKAYAS
;
A
#
# COMPACT_ATOMS: atom_id res chain seq x y z
N MET A 1 -11.66 27.63 -34.29
CA MET A 1 -12.10 26.78 -33.17
C MET A 1 -10.86 26.19 -32.53
N ALA A 2 -10.53 26.59 -31.31
CA ALA A 2 -9.35 26.10 -30.62
C ALA A 2 -9.69 24.78 -29.91
N SER A 3 -8.98 23.71 -30.26
CA SER A 3 -9.10 22.39 -29.65
C SER A 3 -8.57 22.45 -28.23
N SER A 4 -9.46 22.38 -27.24
CA SER A 4 -9.08 22.19 -25.84
C SER A 4 -8.54 20.77 -25.66
N SER A 5 -7.22 20.63 -25.60
CA SER A 5 -6.56 19.39 -25.17
C SER A 5 -6.89 19.17 -23.69
N SER A 6 -7.83 18.27 -23.39
CA SER A 6 -8.05 17.81 -22.02
C SER A 6 -6.82 16.99 -21.61
N SER A 7 -5.89 17.62 -20.90
CA SER A 7 -4.88 16.89 -20.14
C SER A 7 -5.63 16.06 -19.10
N SER A 8 -5.79 14.77 -19.38
CA SER A 8 -6.19 13.81 -18.37
C SER A 8 -5.08 13.82 -17.32
N SER A 9 -5.26 14.58 -16.24
CA SER A 9 -4.36 14.51 -15.10
C SER A 9 -4.50 13.09 -14.56
N THR A 10 -3.57 12.21 -14.93
CA THR A 10 -3.42 10.92 -14.29
C THR A 10 -3.24 11.21 -12.80
N LEU A 11 -4.32 11.05 -12.03
CA LEU A 11 -4.29 11.15 -10.59
C LEU A 11 -3.12 10.28 -10.14
N MET A 12 -2.09 10.90 -9.55
CA MET A 12 -0.97 10.17 -8.98
C MET A 12 -1.56 9.16 -7.99
N LYS A 13 -1.38 7.88 -8.27
CA LYS A 13 -1.80 6.78 -7.39
C LYS A 13 -0.56 6.32 -6.66
N TYR A 14 -0.68 6.13 -5.35
CA TYR A 14 0.36 5.49 -4.58
C TYR A 14 -0.04 4.03 -4.35
N HIS A 15 0.93 3.15 -4.34
CA HIS A 15 0.70 1.77 -3.96
C HIS A 15 0.56 1.66 -2.44
N VAL A 16 1.41 2.38 -1.71
CA VAL A 16 1.48 2.34 -0.24
C VAL A 16 1.53 3.74 0.35
N PHE A 17 0.76 3.97 1.41
CA PHE A 17 0.90 5.09 2.32
C PHE A 17 1.57 4.63 3.61
N LEU A 18 2.72 5.20 3.97
CA LEU A 18 3.40 4.93 5.24
C LEU A 18 3.06 6.00 6.27
N SER A 19 2.33 5.62 7.32
CA SER A 19 2.10 6.49 8.48
C SER A 19 2.96 6.04 9.65
N PHE A 20 3.72 6.97 10.23
CA PHE A 20 4.69 6.68 11.28
C PHE A 20 5.00 7.94 12.12
N ARG A 21 5.58 7.74 13.29
CA ARG A 21 6.20 8.81 14.08
C ARG A 21 7.63 9.00 13.61
N GLY A 22 7.91 10.16 13.00
CA GLY A 22 9.22 10.46 12.42
C GLY A 22 10.36 10.36 13.44
N GLU A 23 10.16 10.94 14.62
CA GLU A 23 11.13 11.01 15.71
C GLU A 23 11.49 9.62 16.26
N ASP A 24 10.58 8.66 16.15
CA ASP A 24 10.79 7.30 16.66
C ASP A 24 11.49 6.42 15.62
N THR A 25 11.06 6.52 14.34
CA THR A 25 11.36 5.47 13.36
C THR A 25 11.91 5.94 12.00
N ARG A 26 11.97 7.26 11.74
CA ARG A 26 12.37 7.79 10.42
C ARG A 26 13.74 7.29 9.98
N LEU A 27 14.72 7.33 10.87
CA LEU A 27 16.12 7.04 10.56
C LEU A 27 16.52 5.57 10.81
N ASN A 28 15.55 4.70 11.08
CA ASN A 28 15.78 3.27 11.34
C ASN A 28 14.80 2.40 10.53
N PHE A 29 13.94 1.62 11.18
CA PHE A 29 13.00 0.69 10.58
C PHE A 29 12.22 1.28 9.39
N THR A 30 11.66 2.48 9.52
CA THR A 30 10.77 3.04 8.48
C THR A 30 11.53 3.44 7.21
N THR A 31 12.76 3.97 7.30
CA THR A 31 13.55 4.25 6.08
C THR A 31 14.00 2.96 5.38
N HIS A 32 14.31 1.91 6.14
CA HIS A 32 14.64 0.60 5.56
C HIS A 32 13.43 -0.04 4.88
N LEU A 33 12.24 0.04 5.50
CA LEU A 33 10.99 -0.42 4.90
C LEU A 33 10.66 0.38 3.62
N LEU A 34 10.80 1.70 3.65
CA LEU A 34 10.62 2.56 2.48
C LEU A 34 11.53 2.13 1.33
N GLN A 35 12.82 1.95 1.61
CA GLN A 35 13.80 1.55 0.60
C GLN A 35 13.43 0.19 0.00
N ALA A 36 13.11 -0.80 0.84
CA ALA A 36 12.75 -2.13 0.37
C ALA A 36 11.48 -2.14 -0.50
N LEU A 37 10.47 -1.32 -0.17
CA LEU A 37 9.28 -1.16 -1.01
C LEU A 37 9.61 -0.49 -2.34
N LYS A 38 10.47 0.55 -2.33
CA LYS A 38 10.91 1.25 -3.55
C LYS A 38 11.79 0.37 -4.45
N ASP A 39 12.60 -0.52 -3.87
CA ASP A 39 13.42 -1.47 -4.62
C ASP A 39 12.57 -2.46 -5.43
N GLU A 40 11.34 -2.75 -4.99
CA GLU A 40 10.34 -3.52 -5.74
C GLU A 40 9.55 -2.67 -6.77
N GLY A 41 9.90 -1.40 -6.95
CA GLY A 41 9.26 -0.50 -7.90
C GLY A 41 7.92 0.06 -7.43
N LEU A 42 7.62 0.01 -6.14
CA LEU A 42 6.37 0.53 -5.58
C LEU A 42 6.45 2.05 -5.35
N ASP A 43 5.48 2.78 -5.90
CA ASP A 43 5.20 4.15 -5.50
C ASP A 43 4.69 4.22 -4.05
N VAL A 44 5.56 4.70 -3.15
CA VAL A 44 5.25 4.85 -1.73
C VAL A 44 5.13 6.33 -1.38
N PHE A 45 3.98 6.72 -0.83
CA PHE A 45 3.87 8.00 -0.15
C PHE A 45 4.55 7.89 1.22
N PHE A 46 5.63 8.63 1.38
CA PHE A 46 6.42 8.71 2.59
C PHE A 46 6.43 10.15 3.06
N ASP A 47 5.88 10.38 4.25
CA ASP A 47 5.78 11.73 4.80
C ASP A 47 7.15 12.18 5.36
N GLU A 48 7.98 12.77 4.49
CA GLU A 48 9.34 13.24 4.83
C GLU A 48 9.33 14.44 5.80
N GLU A 49 8.30 15.29 5.77
CA GLU A 49 8.31 16.61 6.40
C GLU A 49 7.07 16.86 7.29
N LYS A 50 7.15 16.44 8.57
CA LYS A 50 6.11 16.74 9.58
C LYS A 50 6.12 18.18 10.12
N LEU A 51 6.77 19.13 9.46
CA LEU A 51 6.97 20.46 10.01
C LEU A 51 6.69 21.55 8.95
N GLU A 52 5.69 22.39 9.25
CA GLU A 52 5.54 23.81 8.85
C GLU A 52 4.48 24.28 7.82
N ARG A 53 3.71 23.42 7.10
CA ARG A 53 2.88 23.93 5.97
C ARG A 53 1.35 24.06 6.14
N GLY A 54 0.81 23.96 7.35
CA GLY A 54 -0.61 24.30 7.62
C GLY A 54 -1.65 23.49 6.81
N ASP A 55 -2.81 24.09 6.50
CA ASP A 55 -3.99 23.42 5.92
C ASP A 55 -3.77 22.76 4.54
N GLN A 56 -2.82 23.26 3.76
CA GLN A 56 -2.51 22.70 2.43
C GLN A 56 -1.86 21.31 2.53
N LEU A 57 -1.06 21.08 3.58
CA LEU A 57 -0.44 19.78 3.85
C LEU A 57 -1.49 18.75 4.24
N SER A 58 -2.47 19.14 5.07
CA SER A 58 -3.59 18.27 5.44
C SER A 58 -4.37 17.78 4.23
N GLN A 59 -4.66 18.67 3.26
CA GLN A 59 -5.35 18.27 2.03
C GLN A 59 -4.51 17.36 1.13
N ALA A 60 -3.18 17.52 1.12
CA ALA A 60 -2.28 16.66 0.36
C ALA A 60 -2.21 15.26 0.99
N LEU A 61 -2.14 15.18 2.32
CA LEU A 61 -2.16 13.93 3.08
C LEU A 61 -3.47 13.17 2.89
N SER A 62 -4.62 13.80 3.10
CA SER A 62 -5.91 13.14 2.90
C SER A 62 -6.08 12.67 1.45
N ARG A 63 -5.57 13.42 0.46
CA ARG A 63 -5.52 12.98 -0.95
C ARG A 63 -4.58 11.80 -1.17
N ALA A 64 -3.38 11.81 -0.59
CA ALA A 64 -2.44 10.70 -0.69
C ALA A 64 -3.04 9.42 -0.11
N ILE A 65 -3.70 9.50 1.06
CA ILE A 65 -4.45 8.37 1.64
C ILE A 65 -5.57 7.93 0.67
N ALA A 66 -6.21 8.87 -0.05
CA ALA A 66 -7.28 8.58 -1.02
C ALA A 66 -6.88 7.76 -2.22
N VAL A 67 -5.71 8.06 -2.73
CA VAL A 67 -5.19 7.48 -3.95
C VAL A 67 -4.22 6.33 -3.66
N SER A 68 -4.09 5.94 -2.38
CA SER A 68 -3.29 4.80 -1.94
C SER A 68 -4.10 3.51 -1.92
N ASN A 69 -3.49 2.39 -2.28
CA ASN A 69 -4.15 1.08 -2.18
C ASN A 69 -4.05 0.45 -0.78
N ILE A 70 -2.92 0.69 -0.10
CA ILE A 70 -2.60 0.10 1.20
C ILE A 70 -2.05 1.19 2.12
N SER A 71 -2.50 1.23 3.37
CA SER A 71 -1.82 1.98 4.44
C SER A 71 -1.11 1.01 5.37
N ILE A 72 0.20 1.25 5.57
CA ILE A 72 0.98 0.60 6.62
C ILE A 72 1.22 1.64 7.72
N ILE A 73 0.90 1.26 8.96
CA ILE A 73 0.94 2.16 10.10
C ILE A 73 1.95 1.62 11.11
N VAL A 74 3.07 2.32 11.28
CA VAL A 74 4.10 1.97 12.26
C VAL A 74 3.75 2.63 13.58
N LEU A 75 3.06 1.87 14.45
CA LEU A 75 2.65 2.30 15.78
C LEU A 75 3.82 2.13 16.75
N SER A 76 4.54 3.22 17.01
CA SER A 76 5.65 3.32 17.96
C SER A 76 5.24 4.03 19.25
N ALA A 77 6.12 4.03 20.26
CA ALA A 77 5.81 4.49 21.62
C ALA A 77 5.22 5.92 21.70
N ASP A 78 5.71 6.85 20.87
CA ASP A 78 5.26 8.24 20.87
C ASP A 78 4.37 8.58 19.68
N TYR A 79 3.85 7.59 18.95
CA TYR A 79 2.94 7.81 17.82
C TYR A 79 1.73 8.68 18.21
N ALA A 80 1.07 8.36 19.33
CA ALA A 80 -0.10 9.10 19.80
C ALA A 80 0.21 10.50 20.34
N SER A 81 1.48 10.85 20.57
CA SER A 81 1.86 12.21 20.97
C SER A 81 1.64 13.23 19.85
N SER A 82 1.71 12.77 18.58
CA SER A 82 1.59 13.62 17.41
C SER A 82 0.14 13.76 16.96
N LYS A 83 -0.39 14.99 16.99
CA LYS A 83 -1.70 15.29 16.41
C LYS A 83 -1.78 14.85 14.94
N SER A 84 -0.74 15.09 14.14
CA SER A 84 -0.75 14.73 12.71
C SER A 84 -0.93 13.22 12.54
N CYS A 85 -0.16 12.42 13.31
CA CYS A 85 -0.29 10.96 13.29
C CYS A 85 -1.72 10.48 13.63
N LEU A 86 -2.38 11.13 14.60
CA LEU A 86 -3.74 10.78 14.99
C LEU A 86 -4.79 11.19 13.95
N VAL A 87 -4.62 12.35 13.31
CA VAL A 87 -5.48 12.81 12.20
C VAL A 87 -5.33 11.88 11.00
N GLU A 88 -4.09 11.58 10.59
CA GLU A 88 -3.79 10.62 9.52
C GLU A 88 -4.45 9.26 9.80
N LEU A 89 -4.32 8.77 11.03
CA LEU A 89 -4.89 7.48 11.43
C LEU A 89 -6.43 7.48 11.32
N SER A 90 -7.10 8.54 11.78
CA SER A 90 -8.55 8.66 11.64
C SER A 90 -8.99 8.66 10.17
N ASP A 91 -8.33 9.43 9.31
CA ASP A 91 -8.61 9.46 7.87
C ASP A 91 -8.41 8.07 7.22
N ILE A 92 -7.37 7.34 7.62
CA ILE A 92 -7.10 5.97 7.15
C ILE A 92 -8.21 5.02 7.59
N MET A 93 -8.62 5.09 8.86
CA MET A 93 -9.65 4.19 9.43
C MET A 93 -11.05 4.49 8.88
N ASP A 94 -11.34 5.75 8.57
CA ASP A 94 -12.58 6.13 7.89
C ASP A 94 -12.65 5.48 6.50
N ARG A 95 -11.55 5.47 5.73
CA ARG A 95 -11.50 4.74 4.44
C ARG A 95 -11.58 3.23 4.59
N TYR A 96 -10.95 2.69 5.63
CA TYR A 96 -11.03 1.27 5.93
C TYR A 96 -12.48 0.85 6.19
N SER A 97 -13.24 1.65 6.94
CA SER A 97 -14.63 1.35 7.31
C SER A 97 -15.58 1.25 6.12
N VAL A 98 -15.33 1.99 5.03
CA VAL A 98 -16.12 1.94 3.80
C VAL A 98 -15.70 0.81 2.84
N GLY A 99 -14.76 -0.05 3.25
CA GLY A 99 -14.38 -1.27 2.54
C GLY A 99 -13.48 -1.07 1.31
N GLN A 100 -12.93 0.13 1.13
CA GLN A 100 -12.17 0.49 -0.07
C GLN A 100 -10.64 0.45 0.12
N HIS A 101 -10.16 0.18 1.33
CA HIS A 101 -8.76 0.41 1.69
C HIS A 101 -8.18 -0.72 2.54
N ILE A 102 -6.96 -1.17 2.24
CA ILE A 102 -6.26 -2.17 3.05
C ILE A 102 -5.44 -1.45 4.12
N VAL A 103 -5.65 -1.80 5.38
CA VAL A 103 -4.86 -1.27 6.50
C VAL A 103 -4.08 -2.39 7.18
N ARG A 104 -2.79 -2.15 7.43
CA ARG A 104 -1.92 -3.06 8.17
C ARG A 104 -1.10 -2.32 9.23
N PRO A 105 -1.38 -2.53 10.53
CA PRO A 105 -0.56 -2.01 11.60
C PRO A 105 0.74 -2.81 11.74
N ILE A 106 1.77 -2.14 12.22
CA ILE A 106 3.00 -2.71 12.77
C ILE A 106 3.11 -2.16 14.19
N PHE A 107 3.03 -3.04 15.18
CA PHE A 107 3.31 -2.70 16.57
C PHE A 107 4.83 -2.72 16.75
N TYR A 108 5.44 -1.54 16.77
CA TYR A 108 6.89 -1.38 16.78
C TYR A 108 7.39 -0.99 18.18
N HIS A 109 7.97 -1.96 18.89
CA HIS A 109 8.44 -1.86 20.27
C HIS A 109 7.36 -1.38 21.25
N VAL A 110 6.11 -1.76 20.98
CA VAL A 110 4.94 -1.46 21.83
C VAL A 110 4.07 -2.68 21.97
N ASN A 111 3.43 -2.82 23.12
CA ASN A 111 2.51 -3.93 23.36
C ASN A 111 1.19 -3.68 22.61
N PRO A 112 0.71 -4.63 21.78
CA PRO A 112 -0.57 -4.52 21.07
C PRO A 112 -1.76 -4.25 22.02
N SER A 113 -1.73 -4.78 23.25
CA SER A 113 -2.80 -4.53 24.22
C SER A 113 -2.92 -3.07 24.62
N ASP A 114 -1.79 -2.36 24.64
CA ASP A 114 -1.74 -0.95 25.03
C ASP A 114 -2.32 -0.06 23.94
N VAL A 115 -2.27 -0.51 22.67
CA VAL A 115 -2.97 0.17 21.57
C VAL A 115 -4.48 0.03 21.71
N VAL A 116 -4.96 -1.21 21.88
CA VAL A 116 -6.41 -1.49 21.97
C VAL A 116 -7.05 -0.82 23.19
N LYS A 117 -6.34 -0.81 24.32
CA LYS A 117 -6.83 -0.27 25.59
C LYS A 117 -6.45 1.20 25.82
N ILE A 118 -5.62 1.77 24.95
CA ILE A 118 -5.03 3.09 25.12
C ILE A 118 -4.34 3.19 26.48
N ASP A 119 -3.39 2.29 26.70
CA ASP A 119 -2.60 2.17 27.93
C ASP A 119 -1.13 2.54 27.69
N GLY A 120 -0.27 2.39 28.70
CA GLY A 120 1.16 2.64 28.58
C GLY A 120 1.48 4.09 28.21
N SER A 121 2.38 4.29 27.25
CA SER A 121 2.75 5.63 26.76
C SER A 121 1.59 6.34 26.05
N PHE A 122 0.68 5.59 25.44
CA PHE A 122 -0.45 6.15 24.70
C PHE A 122 -1.43 6.86 25.63
N LYS A 123 -1.70 6.29 26.81
CA LYS A 123 -2.58 6.90 27.80
C LYS A 123 -2.17 8.33 28.13
N LYS A 124 -0.88 8.53 28.45
CA LYS A 124 -0.33 9.86 28.75
C LYS A 124 -0.52 10.81 27.56
N SER A 125 -0.24 10.34 26.34
CA SER A 125 -0.41 11.14 25.13
C SER A 125 -1.86 11.59 24.92
N PHE A 126 -2.82 10.68 25.10
CA PHE A 126 -4.26 10.99 24.98
C PHE A 126 -4.75 11.92 26.10
N ASP A 127 -4.29 11.73 27.34
CA ASP A 127 -4.61 12.63 28.45
C ASP A 127 -4.09 14.05 28.19
N GLU A 128 -2.90 14.20 27.62
CA GLU A 128 -2.38 15.51 27.20
C GLU A 128 -3.25 16.14 26.10
N HIS A 129 -3.71 15.38 25.10
CA HIS A 129 -4.60 15.91 24.07
C HIS A 129 -5.96 16.36 24.63
N LYS A 130 -6.52 15.64 25.62
CA LYS A 130 -7.78 16.02 26.29
C LYS A 130 -7.71 17.40 26.95
N THR A 131 -6.51 17.86 27.34
CA THR A 131 -6.33 19.21 27.92
C THR A 131 -6.29 20.33 26.87
N LYS A 132 -6.03 20.00 25.60
CA LYS A 132 -5.74 20.97 24.53
C LYS A 132 -6.76 20.95 23.39
N ARG A 133 -7.63 19.94 23.33
CA ARG A 133 -8.51 19.63 22.18
C ARG A 133 -9.95 19.40 22.62
N SER A 134 -10.87 19.41 21.65
CA SER A 134 -12.27 19.11 21.94
C SER A 134 -12.44 17.63 22.30
N VAL A 135 -13.46 17.35 23.12
CA VAL A 135 -13.78 15.98 23.55
C VAL A 135 -14.09 15.10 22.34
N ASP A 136 -14.82 15.63 21.35
CA ASP A 136 -15.21 14.89 20.16
C ASP A 136 -14.01 14.53 19.27
N GLU A 137 -13.06 15.45 19.08
CA GLU A 137 -11.83 15.23 18.31
C GLU A 137 -11.00 14.10 18.95
N VAL A 138 -10.80 14.17 20.27
CA VAL A 138 -10.02 13.13 20.98
C VAL A 138 -10.74 11.78 20.96
N LYS A 139 -12.06 11.76 21.14
CA LYS A 139 -12.85 10.52 21.11
C LYS A 139 -12.80 9.83 19.75
N GLN A 140 -12.79 10.60 18.65
CA GLN A 140 -12.60 10.07 17.31
C GLN A 140 -11.22 9.39 17.18
N TRP A 141 -10.17 10.05 17.67
CA TRP A 141 -8.83 9.47 17.67
C TRP A 141 -8.71 8.21 18.52
N GLU A 142 -9.27 8.22 19.74
CA GLU A 142 -9.29 7.05 20.63
C GLU A 142 -10.01 5.87 19.95
N THR A 143 -11.12 6.14 19.27
CA THR A 143 -11.87 5.11 18.53
C THR A 143 -11.03 4.54 17.39
N ALA A 144 -10.45 5.39 16.55
CA ALA A 144 -9.59 4.95 15.44
C ALA A 144 -8.37 4.17 15.94
N PHE A 145 -7.75 4.60 17.04
CA PHE A 145 -6.60 3.97 17.66
C PHE A 145 -6.93 2.57 18.23
N ALA A 146 -8.06 2.45 18.92
CA ALA A 146 -8.51 1.16 19.42
C ALA A 146 -8.92 0.20 18.29
N GLU A 147 -9.55 0.70 17.22
CA GLU A 147 -9.95 -0.11 16.07
C GLU A 147 -8.75 -0.60 15.25
N VAL A 148 -7.74 0.26 15.00
CA VAL A 148 -6.52 -0.16 14.30
C VAL A 148 -5.77 -1.25 15.08
N GLY A 149 -5.80 -1.18 16.42
CA GLY A 149 -5.21 -2.18 17.30
C GLY A 149 -5.83 -3.57 17.20
N LYS A 150 -7.04 -3.69 16.64
CA LYS A 150 -7.76 -4.96 16.45
C LYS A 150 -7.48 -5.61 15.08
N LEU A 151 -6.78 -4.92 14.19
CA LEU A 151 -6.49 -5.42 12.84
C LEU A 151 -5.34 -6.44 12.84
N GLN A 152 -5.27 -7.25 11.78
CA GLN A 152 -4.11 -8.13 11.54
C GLN A 152 -2.85 -7.28 11.38
N ALA A 153 -1.85 -7.57 12.19
CA ALA A 153 -0.64 -6.76 12.32
C ALA A 153 0.61 -7.61 12.43
N TRP A 154 1.77 -6.98 12.19
CA TRP A 154 3.05 -7.48 12.67
C TRP A 154 3.34 -6.90 14.05
N HIS A 155 3.99 -7.68 14.90
CA HIS A 155 4.46 -7.23 16.21
C HIS A 155 5.96 -7.44 16.24
N ILE A 156 6.69 -6.34 16.35
CA ILE A 156 8.14 -6.30 16.49
C ILE A 156 8.37 -5.83 17.92
N ASP A 157 8.63 -6.76 18.83
CA ASP A 157 8.79 -6.46 20.25
C ASP A 157 10.23 -6.03 20.61
N GLY A 158 11.21 -6.37 19.77
CA GLY A 158 12.62 -5.99 19.95
C GLY A 158 13.35 -6.77 21.06
N SER A 159 12.75 -7.83 21.59
CA SER A 159 13.34 -8.71 22.59
C SER A 159 14.39 -9.65 21.97
N ARG A 160 15.19 -10.30 22.81
CA ARG A 160 16.19 -11.29 22.35
C ARG A 160 15.58 -12.51 21.67
N SER A 161 14.30 -12.77 21.91
CA SER A 161 13.54 -13.85 21.29
C SER A 161 12.85 -13.43 20.00
N ASP A 162 12.86 -12.14 19.65
CA ASP A 162 12.24 -11.63 18.44
C ASP A 162 13.04 -11.98 17.18
N GLY A 163 12.37 -11.94 16.03
CA GLY A 163 13.01 -12.01 14.72
C GLY A 163 13.76 -10.72 14.39
N PRO A 164 14.76 -10.79 13.49
CA PRO A 164 15.42 -9.57 13.00
C PRO A 164 14.45 -8.72 12.18
N GLU A 165 14.49 -7.39 12.36
CA GLU A 165 13.68 -6.43 11.59
C GLU A 165 13.76 -6.64 10.07
N THR A 166 14.92 -7.07 9.56
CA THR A 166 15.12 -7.36 8.14
C THR A 166 14.20 -8.48 7.63
N GLN A 167 13.84 -9.45 8.48
CA GLN A 167 12.89 -10.50 8.09
C GLN A 167 11.47 -9.94 8.05
N TYR A 168 11.07 -9.15 9.05
CA TYR A 168 9.79 -8.45 9.04
C TYR A 168 9.63 -7.58 7.80
N ILE A 169 10.66 -6.81 7.41
CA ILE A 169 10.63 -5.99 6.20
C ILE A 169 10.39 -6.84 4.95
N LYS A 170 11.10 -7.97 4.79
CA LYS A 170 10.88 -8.89 3.66
C LYS A 170 9.45 -9.41 3.62
N ASP A 171 8.91 -9.80 4.78
CA ASP A 171 7.56 -10.36 4.88
C ASP A 171 6.49 -9.29 4.57
N ILE A 172 6.71 -8.05 5.02
CA ILE A 172 5.85 -6.90 4.72
C ILE A 172 5.87 -6.59 3.22
N VAL A 173 7.05 -6.52 2.60
CA VAL A 173 7.19 -6.27 1.16
C VAL A 173 6.51 -7.38 0.36
N ALA A 174 6.74 -8.65 0.71
CA ALA A 174 6.09 -9.79 0.06
C ALA A 174 4.56 -9.74 0.20
N TYR A 175 4.06 -9.36 1.39
CA TYR A 175 2.63 -9.15 1.62
C TYR A 175 2.07 -8.05 0.72
N VAL A 176 2.73 -6.88 0.66
CA VAL A 176 2.30 -5.74 -0.15
C VAL A 176 2.24 -6.15 -1.63
N MET A 177 3.32 -6.75 -2.13
CA MET A 177 3.41 -7.27 -3.48
C MET A 177 2.27 -8.25 -3.76
N GLN A 178 2.03 -9.22 -2.88
CA GLN A 178 0.92 -10.17 -3.04
C GLN A 178 -0.44 -9.47 -3.14
N LYS A 179 -0.71 -8.46 -2.30
CA LYS A 179 -2.00 -7.75 -2.30
C LYS A 179 -2.20 -6.88 -3.53
N LEU A 180 -1.15 -6.23 -4.02
CA LEU A 180 -1.21 -5.38 -5.20
C LEU A 180 -1.23 -6.21 -6.50
N MET A 181 -0.43 -7.28 -6.56
CA MET A 181 -0.31 -8.14 -7.74
C MET A 181 -1.49 -9.10 -7.94
N LYS A 182 -2.48 -9.14 -7.03
CA LYS A 182 -3.73 -9.93 -7.19
C LYS A 182 -4.47 -9.68 -8.51
N HIS A 183 -4.10 -8.63 -9.23
CA HIS A 183 -4.71 -8.17 -10.46
C HIS A 183 -3.73 -8.19 -11.64
N GLN A 184 -2.63 -8.95 -11.60
CA GLN A 184 -1.71 -9.05 -12.74
C GLN A 184 -1.91 -10.36 -13.50
N VAL A 185 -2.32 -10.22 -14.77
CA VAL A 185 -2.52 -11.35 -15.68
C VAL A 185 -1.58 -11.22 -16.87
N PHE A 186 -0.72 -12.22 -17.06
CA PHE A 186 0.05 -12.35 -18.30
C PHE A 186 -0.84 -13.03 -19.36
N LEU A 187 -0.95 -12.41 -20.54
CA LEU A 187 -1.73 -12.93 -21.67
C LEU A 187 -0.82 -13.13 -22.88
N SER A 188 -0.60 -14.39 -23.27
CA SER A 188 0.10 -14.72 -24.51
C SER A 188 -0.89 -15.20 -25.57
N LEU A 189 -0.77 -14.65 -26.78
CA LEU A 189 -1.79 -14.68 -27.83
C LEU A 189 -1.20 -15.22 -29.15
N GLY A 190 -1.86 -16.22 -29.73
CA GLY A 190 -1.57 -16.65 -31.11
C GLY A 190 -2.00 -15.62 -32.15
N GLU A 191 -1.29 -15.59 -33.29
CA GLU A 191 -1.46 -14.62 -34.39
C GLU A 191 -2.91 -14.55 -34.93
N ASP A 192 -3.61 -15.69 -34.99
CA ASP A 192 -4.98 -15.79 -35.52
C ASP A 192 -6.08 -15.29 -34.55
N THR A 193 -5.79 -15.29 -33.24
CA THR A 193 -6.71 -14.86 -32.17
C THR A 193 -6.60 -13.36 -31.87
N ARG A 194 -5.61 -12.71 -32.47
CA ARG A 194 -5.12 -11.36 -32.15
C ARG A 194 -6.11 -10.23 -32.51
N LEU A 195 -6.93 -10.42 -33.54
CA LEU A 195 -7.69 -9.32 -34.13
C LEU A 195 -9.03 -8.98 -33.43
N ASN A 196 -9.69 -9.92 -32.74
CA ASN A 196 -11.01 -9.66 -32.14
C ASN A 196 -11.12 -10.06 -30.66
N PHE A 197 -10.94 -11.34 -30.31
CA PHE A 197 -11.16 -11.83 -28.93
C PHE A 197 -10.15 -11.24 -27.93
N SER A 198 -8.89 -11.13 -28.36
CA SER A 198 -7.79 -10.75 -27.48
C SER A 198 -7.85 -9.30 -27.01
N ASN A 199 -8.12 -8.36 -27.93
CA ASN A 199 -8.31 -6.96 -27.56
C ASN A 199 -9.55 -6.77 -26.69
N HIS A 200 -10.64 -7.52 -26.93
CA HIS A 200 -11.81 -7.48 -26.05
C HIS A 200 -11.51 -8.03 -24.66
N LEU A 201 -10.72 -9.11 -24.55
CA LEU A 201 -10.32 -9.69 -23.27
C LEU A 201 -9.38 -8.76 -22.49
N VAL A 202 -8.35 -8.20 -23.12
CA VAL A 202 -7.45 -7.21 -22.50
C VAL A 202 -8.26 -6.02 -21.98
N ASN A 203 -9.09 -5.42 -22.84
CA ASN A 203 -9.93 -4.29 -22.44
C ASN A 203 -10.93 -4.65 -21.32
N ALA A 204 -11.47 -5.88 -21.31
CA ALA A 204 -12.38 -6.32 -20.26
C ALA A 204 -11.67 -6.50 -18.91
N LEU A 205 -10.46 -7.08 -18.93
CA LEU A 205 -9.62 -7.26 -17.75
C LEU A 205 -9.16 -5.91 -17.19
N GLU A 206 -8.68 -5.00 -18.05
CA GLU A 206 -8.28 -3.65 -17.63
C GLU A 206 -9.46 -2.86 -17.04
N LYS A 207 -10.67 -2.99 -17.60
CA LYS A 207 -11.88 -2.35 -17.06
C LYS A 207 -12.26 -2.82 -15.66
N VAL A 208 -11.90 -4.04 -15.27
CA VAL A 208 -12.11 -4.57 -13.91
C VAL A 208 -10.90 -4.35 -13.00
N GLY A 209 -9.92 -3.54 -13.43
CA GLY A 209 -8.75 -3.18 -12.64
C GLY A 209 -7.61 -4.19 -12.70
N ILE A 210 -7.64 -5.12 -13.65
CA ILE A 210 -6.57 -6.09 -13.89
C ILE A 210 -5.51 -5.47 -14.81
N ASN A 211 -4.28 -5.38 -14.32
CA ASN A 211 -3.13 -4.97 -15.10
C ASN A 211 -2.70 -6.14 -16.00
N VAL A 212 -2.77 -5.94 -17.31
CA VAL A 212 -2.50 -6.98 -18.30
C VAL A 212 -1.20 -6.68 -19.02
N PHE A 213 -0.35 -7.70 -19.19
CA PHE A 213 0.83 -7.62 -20.04
C PHE A 213 0.57 -8.46 -21.31
N PRO A 214 0.03 -7.85 -22.39
CA PRO A 214 -0.25 -8.57 -23.62
C PRO A 214 1.03 -8.85 -24.40
N ASP A 215 1.17 -10.08 -24.88
CA ASP A 215 2.20 -10.45 -25.85
C ASP A 215 1.67 -10.30 -27.28
N TYR A 216 2.53 -9.73 -28.12
CA TYR A 216 2.31 -9.43 -29.52
C TYR A 216 3.34 -10.11 -30.43
N GLU A 217 4.27 -10.90 -29.89
CA GLU A 217 5.25 -11.66 -30.66
C GLU A 217 4.90 -13.15 -30.72
N THR A 218 5.11 -13.78 -31.87
CA THR A 218 4.85 -15.20 -32.09
C THR A 218 6.04 -16.03 -31.59
N LEU A 219 5.89 -16.69 -30.44
CA LEU A 219 6.85 -17.69 -29.98
C LEU A 219 6.77 -18.93 -30.87
N LYS A 220 7.87 -19.26 -31.57
CA LYS A 220 7.94 -20.53 -32.31
C LYS A 220 8.24 -21.68 -31.37
N LYS A 221 7.78 -22.87 -31.74
CA LYS A 221 8.02 -24.10 -30.98
C LYS A 221 9.52 -24.32 -30.73
N GLY A 222 9.92 -24.29 -29.46
CA GLY A 222 11.32 -24.50 -29.04
C GLY A 222 12.13 -23.23 -28.80
N GLU A 223 11.58 -22.03 -29.04
CA GLU A 223 12.24 -20.79 -28.68
C GLU A 223 12.20 -20.53 -27.17
N LYS A 224 13.31 -20.04 -26.62
CA LYS A 224 13.34 -19.59 -25.22
C LYS A 224 12.57 -18.29 -25.09
N LEU A 225 11.70 -18.23 -24.08
CA LEU A 225 11.02 -17.00 -23.66
C LEU A 225 12.05 -15.87 -23.46
N PRO A 226 11.89 -14.72 -24.12
CA PRO A 226 12.73 -13.56 -23.85
C PRO A 226 12.69 -13.15 -22.37
N PRO A 227 13.77 -12.56 -21.82
CA PRO A 227 13.90 -12.28 -20.39
C PRO A 227 12.79 -11.38 -19.82
N THR A 228 12.25 -10.50 -20.64
CA THR A 228 11.11 -9.63 -20.32
C THR A 228 9.86 -10.44 -19.98
N TYR A 229 9.61 -11.56 -20.67
CA TYR A 229 8.49 -12.45 -20.40
C TYR A 229 8.69 -13.26 -19.13
N SER A 230 9.89 -13.76 -18.87
CA SER A 230 10.16 -14.47 -17.60
C SER A 230 9.91 -13.56 -16.40
N ARG A 231 10.24 -12.26 -16.50
CA ARG A 231 9.96 -11.29 -15.45
C ARG A 231 8.47 -11.01 -15.29
N ALA A 232 7.74 -10.81 -16.39
CA ALA A 232 6.29 -10.57 -16.37
C ALA A 232 5.50 -11.79 -15.85
N ILE A 233 5.87 -13.00 -16.28
CA ILE A 233 5.29 -14.27 -15.82
C ILE A 233 5.58 -14.46 -14.33
N SER A 234 6.81 -14.21 -13.88
CA SER A 234 7.18 -14.35 -12.46
C SER A 234 6.47 -13.34 -11.56
N ALA A 235 6.12 -12.16 -12.08
CA ALA A 235 5.36 -11.13 -11.38
C ALA A 235 3.83 -11.35 -11.42
N SER A 236 3.35 -12.24 -12.29
CA SER A 236 1.90 -12.46 -12.48
C SER A 236 1.39 -13.56 -11.56
N ASN A 237 0.24 -13.32 -10.93
CA ASN A 237 -0.44 -14.33 -10.11
C ASN A 237 -1.28 -15.33 -10.92
N LEU A 238 -1.56 -14.99 -12.18
CA LEU A 238 -2.25 -15.85 -13.14
C LEU A 238 -1.66 -15.60 -14.53
N SER A 239 -1.22 -16.67 -15.19
CA SER A 239 -0.84 -16.61 -16.60
C SER A 239 -1.92 -17.30 -17.42
N ILE A 240 -2.54 -16.58 -18.34
CA ILE A 240 -3.54 -17.12 -19.28
C ILE A 240 -2.87 -17.25 -20.65
N LEU A 241 -2.78 -18.49 -21.14
CA LEU A 241 -2.25 -18.78 -22.47
C LEU A 241 -3.43 -19.00 -23.43
N VAL A 242 -3.59 -18.13 -24.42
CA VAL A 242 -4.63 -18.25 -25.44
C VAL A 242 -4.00 -18.78 -26.71
N LEU A 243 -4.11 -20.09 -26.91
CA LEU A 243 -3.54 -20.79 -28.06
C LEU A 243 -4.48 -20.74 -29.26
N SER A 244 -3.96 -20.36 -30.43
CA SER A 244 -4.68 -20.52 -31.69
C SER A 244 -4.57 -21.96 -32.21
N LYS A 245 -5.44 -22.32 -33.15
CA LYS A 245 -5.43 -23.63 -33.81
C LYS A 245 -4.08 -23.96 -34.47
N ALA A 246 -3.31 -22.94 -34.89
CA ALA A 246 -2.00 -23.09 -35.52
C ALA A 246 -0.86 -23.44 -34.54
N TYR A 247 -1.07 -23.30 -33.22
CA TYR A 247 -0.05 -23.66 -32.22
C TYR A 247 0.04 -25.17 -31.98
N ALA A 248 -1.02 -25.93 -32.33
CA ALA A 248 -1.12 -27.37 -32.12
C ALA A 248 -0.66 -28.22 -33.33
N SER A 249 -0.40 -27.59 -34.47
CA SER A 249 0.12 -28.20 -35.70
C SER A 249 1.63 -28.09 -35.79
#